data_AF-A0A2U3LIR3-F1
#
_entry.id   AF-A0A2U3LIR3-F1
#
_cell.length_a   1.000
_cell.length_b   1.000
_cell.length_c   1.000
_cell.angle_alpha   90.00
_cell.angle_beta   90.00
_cell.angle_gamma   90.00
#
_symmetry.space_group_name_H-M   'P 1'
#
loop_
_entity.id
_entity.type
_entity.pdbx_description
1 polymer ?
#
loop_
_entity_poly.entity_id
_entity_poly.type
_entity_poly.pdbx_seq_one_letter_code
_entity_poly.pdbx_strand_id
1 'polypeptide(L)'
;MQAPPERRKYFQALSMMLELRTLQAPEPLQHLDHTHPFAHRPLVEFLTTVPADVLCRPGEPRRLMRRALSDLWPPKLRKRRSKGLFNAPWLEGLRPLARDLLKARQLELVERGFLDRTSVLSRLERLSAGLDCNLPQLQQIMLLELWLRNRWQSRSDGAERQAA
;
A
#
# COMPACT_ATOMS: atom_id res chain seq x y z
N MET A 1 -7.62 -14.80 13.45
CA MET A 1 -6.65 -15.62 12.68
C MET A 1 -5.44 -15.96 13.54
N GLN A 2 -5.30 -17.22 13.98
CA GLN A 2 -4.17 -17.72 14.80
C GLN A 2 -3.00 -18.26 13.93
N ALA A 3 -2.58 -17.50 12.90
CA ALA A 3 -1.43 -17.89 12.08
C ALA A 3 -0.13 -17.26 12.63
N PRO A 4 1.02 -17.97 12.56
CA PRO A 4 2.34 -17.39 12.83
C PRO A 4 2.58 -16.15 11.95
N PRO A 5 3.26 -15.10 12.45
CA PRO A 5 3.44 -13.81 11.74
C PRO A 5 3.96 -13.97 10.30
N GLU A 6 4.90 -14.89 10.11
CA GLU A 6 5.53 -15.21 8.82
C GLU A 6 4.54 -15.74 7.77
N ARG A 7 3.51 -16.47 8.23
CA ARG A 7 2.48 -17.06 7.36
C ARG A 7 1.32 -16.11 7.09
N ARG A 8 1.12 -15.08 7.91
CA ARG A 8 0.01 -14.11 7.76
C ARG A 8 0.04 -13.41 6.41
N LYS A 9 1.23 -13.10 5.88
CA LYS A 9 1.39 -12.49 4.55
C LYS A 9 0.82 -13.38 3.44
N TYR A 10 1.02 -14.69 3.52
CA TYR A 10 0.48 -15.65 2.55
C TYR A 10 -1.03 -15.76 2.67
N PHE A 11 -1.56 -15.82 3.90
CA PHE A 11 -3.01 -15.81 4.12
C PHE A 11 -3.68 -14.51 3.67
N GLN A 12 -3.05 -13.35 3.88
CA GLN A 12 -3.53 -12.07 3.35
C GLN A 12 -3.50 -12.05 1.82
N ALA A 13 -2.42 -12.51 1.20
CA ALA A 13 -2.33 -12.60 -0.25
C ALA A 13 -3.44 -13.51 -0.82
N LEU A 14 -3.68 -14.65 -0.18
CA LEU A 14 -4.73 -15.59 -0.57
C LEU A 14 -6.13 -15.01 -0.33
N SER A 15 -6.39 -14.36 0.81
CA SER A 15 -7.66 -13.64 1.09
C SER A 15 -7.92 -12.57 0.04
N MET A 16 -6.90 -11.74 -0.26
CA MET A 16 -6.99 -10.72 -1.29
C MET A 16 -7.26 -11.34 -2.67
N MET A 17 -6.63 -12.48 -3.02
CA MET A 17 -6.97 -13.19 -4.26
C MET A 17 -8.41 -13.72 -4.26
N LEU A 18 -8.90 -14.22 -3.13
CA LEU A 18 -10.28 -14.70 -2.99
C LEU A 18 -11.32 -13.56 -2.98
N GLU A 19 -10.96 -12.37 -2.51
CA GLU A 19 -11.79 -11.18 -2.57
C GLU A 19 -11.82 -10.62 -4.00
N LEU A 20 -10.66 -10.51 -4.66
CA LEU A 20 -10.57 -10.02 -6.03
C LEU A 20 -11.23 -10.95 -7.06
N ARG A 21 -11.52 -12.21 -6.71
CA ARG A 21 -12.18 -13.18 -7.60
C ARG A 21 -13.60 -12.77 -7.97
N THR A 22 -14.28 -12.01 -7.10
CA THR A 22 -15.69 -11.64 -7.31
C THR A 22 -15.85 -10.42 -8.21
N LEU A 23 -14.73 -9.84 -8.69
CA LEU A 23 -14.71 -8.64 -9.52
C LEU A 23 -15.54 -7.50 -8.90
N GLN A 24 -15.58 -7.46 -7.57
CA GLN A 24 -16.24 -6.40 -6.83
C GLN A 24 -15.28 -5.23 -6.65
N ALA A 25 -15.85 -4.03 -6.57
CA ALA A 25 -15.09 -2.88 -6.12
C ALA A 25 -14.60 -3.16 -4.68
N PRO A 26 -13.31 -2.92 -4.37
CA PRO A 26 -12.88 -2.98 -2.99
C PRO A 26 -13.65 -1.93 -2.17
N GLU A 27 -13.94 -2.22 -0.90
CA GLU A 27 -14.76 -1.38 -0.02
C GLU A 27 -14.43 0.13 -0.08
N PRO A 28 -13.15 0.58 -0.13
CA PRO A 28 -12.85 2.01 -0.22
C PRO A 28 -13.31 2.69 -1.51
N LEU A 29 -13.58 1.92 -2.57
CA LEU A 29 -13.94 2.40 -3.91
C LEU A 29 -15.42 2.13 -4.25
N GLN A 30 -16.23 1.68 -3.31
CA GLN A 30 -17.64 1.31 -3.55
C GLN A 30 -18.53 2.47 -4.01
N HIS A 31 -18.07 3.71 -3.85
CA HIS A 31 -18.74 4.93 -4.33
C HIS A 31 -18.27 5.38 -5.72
N LEU A 32 -17.41 4.59 -6.38
CA LEU A 32 -16.89 4.87 -7.72
C LEU A 32 -17.30 3.74 -8.68
N ASP A 33 -17.54 4.10 -9.93
CA ASP A 33 -17.74 3.11 -11.00
C ASP A 33 -16.42 2.38 -11.26
N HIS A 34 -16.33 1.15 -10.78
CA HIS A 34 -15.17 0.29 -10.95
C HIS A 34 -15.44 -0.78 -12.01
N THR A 35 -14.63 -0.80 -13.07
CA THR A 35 -14.77 -1.78 -14.16
C THR A 35 -13.53 -2.68 -14.25
N HIS A 36 -13.72 -3.87 -14.82
CA HIS A 36 -12.66 -4.86 -15.02
C HIS A 36 -12.51 -5.18 -16.52
N PRO A 37 -11.83 -4.35 -17.33
CA PRO A 37 -11.77 -4.54 -18.79
C PRO A 37 -11.25 -5.91 -19.23
N PHE A 38 -10.29 -6.49 -18.50
CA PHE A 38 -9.76 -7.82 -18.80
C PHE A 38 -10.68 -8.98 -18.39
N ALA A 39 -11.76 -8.71 -17.66
CA ALA A 39 -12.80 -9.68 -17.32
C ALA A 39 -13.98 -9.65 -18.31
N HIS A 40 -13.87 -8.90 -19.41
CA HIS A 40 -14.87 -8.91 -20.48
C HIS A 40 -15.05 -10.33 -21.02
N ARG A 41 -16.27 -10.88 -20.92
CA ARG A 41 -16.56 -12.29 -21.20
C ARG A 41 -16.07 -12.76 -22.58
N PRO A 42 -16.36 -12.07 -23.70
CA PRO A 42 -15.83 -12.46 -25.01
C PRO A 42 -14.29 -12.53 -25.07
N LEU A 43 -13.59 -11.66 -24.33
CA LEU A 43 -12.13 -11.70 -24.26
C LEU A 43 -11.65 -12.93 -23.50
N VAL A 44 -12.30 -13.27 -22.38
CA VAL A 44 -11.96 -14.46 -21.60
C VAL A 44 -12.23 -15.72 -22.40
N GLU A 45 -13.41 -15.84 -23.01
CA GLU A 45 -13.77 -16.98 -23.87
C GLU A 45 -12.76 -17.16 -25.00
N PHE A 46 -12.40 -16.07 -25.72
CA PHE A 46 -11.34 -16.11 -26.73
C PHE A 46 -10.00 -16.59 -26.16
N LEU A 47 -9.56 -16.04 -25.02
CA LEU A 47 -8.26 -16.42 -24.44
C LEU A 47 -8.24 -17.89 -23.98
N THR A 48 -9.38 -18.47 -23.60
CA THR A 48 -9.45 -19.90 -23.23
C THR A 48 -9.29 -20.85 -24.41
N THR A 49 -9.53 -20.39 -25.64
CA THR A 49 -9.30 -21.20 -26.85
C THR A 49 -7.87 -21.10 -27.38
N VAL A 50 -7.05 -20.18 -26.85
CA VAL A 50 -5.67 -19.96 -27.31
C VAL A 50 -4.71 -20.94 -26.60
N PRO A 51 -3.82 -21.63 -27.33
CA PRO A 51 -2.81 -22.49 -26.73
C PRO A 51 -1.96 -21.77 -25.67
N ALA A 52 -1.65 -22.44 -24.57
CA ALA A 52 -0.94 -21.85 -23.44
C ALA A 52 0.44 -21.29 -23.83
N ASP A 53 1.16 -21.95 -24.73
CA ASP A 53 2.48 -21.53 -25.22
C ASP A 53 2.43 -20.27 -26.10
N VAL A 54 1.26 -19.93 -26.65
CA VAL A 54 1.00 -18.67 -27.35
C VAL A 54 0.76 -17.56 -26.34
N LEU A 55 0.00 -17.83 -25.27
CA LEU A 55 -0.31 -16.89 -24.19
C LEU A 55 0.94 -16.50 -23.38
N CYS A 56 1.75 -17.49 -22.98
CA CYS A 56 2.94 -17.31 -22.16
C CYS A 56 3.99 -18.41 -22.40
N ARG A 57 5.25 -18.11 -22.08
CA ARG A 57 6.37 -19.06 -22.10
C ARG A 57 7.29 -18.81 -20.90
N PRO A 58 8.15 -19.76 -20.51
CA PRO A 58 9.20 -19.50 -19.53
C PRO A 58 10.00 -18.24 -19.91
N GLY A 59 10.09 -17.27 -18.98
CA GLY A 59 10.74 -15.97 -19.23
C GLY A 59 9.92 -14.93 -20.00
N GLU A 60 8.78 -15.31 -20.57
CA GLU A 60 7.88 -14.42 -21.35
C GLU A 60 6.45 -14.42 -20.79
N PRO A 61 6.24 -13.82 -19.59
CA PRO A 61 4.89 -13.65 -19.06
C PRO A 61 4.10 -12.66 -19.92
N ARG A 62 2.84 -13.00 -20.22
CA ARG A 62 1.91 -12.19 -21.04
C ARG A 62 2.41 -11.95 -22.46
N ARG A 63 3.00 -12.98 -23.09
CA ARG A 63 3.61 -12.93 -24.42
C ARG A 63 2.64 -12.41 -25.49
N LEU A 64 1.45 -13.03 -25.59
CA LEU A 64 0.43 -12.61 -26.56
C LEU A 64 0.02 -11.15 -26.36
N MET A 65 -0.33 -10.77 -25.13
CA MET A 65 -0.74 -9.41 -24.78
C MET A 65 0.33 -8.37 -25.13
N ARG A 66 1.61 -8.64 -24.82
CA ARG A 66 2.72 -7.71 -25.13
C ARG A 66 2.91 -7.51 -26.63
N ARG A 67 2.68 -8.55 -27.44
CA ARG A 67 2.74 -8.47 -28.90
C ARG A 67 1.53 -7.72 -29.45
N ALA A 68 0.32 -8.03 -28.96
CA ALA A 68 -0.92 -7.40 -29.41
C ALA A 68 -0.98 -5.90 -29.08
N LEU A 69 -0.37 -5.48 -27.97
CA LEU A 69 -0.38 -4.08 -27.50
C LEU A 69 0.95 -3.35 -27.73
N SER A 70 1.89 -3.93 -28.48
CA SER A 70 3.25 -3.36 -28.62
C SER A 70 3.19 -1.92 -29.12
N ASP A 71 2.31 -1.65 -30.07
CA ASP A 71 2.26 -0.39 -30.80
C ASP A 71 1.62 0.73 -29.98
N LEU A 72 0.93 0.38 -28.88
CA LEU A 72 0.33 1.31 -27.95
C LEU A 72 1.29 1.77 -26.84
N TRP A 73 2.44 1.09 -26.66
CA TRP A 73 3.32 1.32 -25.51
C TRP A 73 4.67 1.93 -25.91
N PRO A 74 5.19 2.90 -25.13
CA PRO A 74 6.57 3.35 -25.25
C PRO A 74 7.57 2.19 -25.19
N PRO A 75 8.68 2.23 -25.96
CA PRO A 75 9.66 1.15 -26.01
C PRO A 75 10.18 0.70 -24.64
N LYS A 76 10.32 1.64 -23.68
CA LYS A 76 10.74 1.35 -22.29
C LYS A 76 9.78 0.41 -21.55
N LEU A 77 8.47 0.51 -21.79
CA LEU A 77 7.47 -0.35 -21.14
C LEU A 77 7.42 -1.76 -21.76
N ARG A 78 7.71 -1.89 -23.06
CA ARG A 78 7.73 -3.18 -23.75
C ARG A 78 8.74 -4.16 -23.14
N LYS A 79 9.90 -3.66 -22.73
CA LYS A 79 10.99 -4.46 -22.14
C LYS A 79 10.89 -4.59 -20.61
N ARG A 80 9.91 -3.95 -19.97
CA ARG A 80 9.77 -3.97 -18.51
C ARG A 80 9.42 -5.37 -18.03
N ARG A 81 10.29 -5.96 -17.18
CA ARG A 81 10.10 -7.31 -16.62
C ARG A 81 9.49 -7.32 -15.22
N SER A 82 9.62 -6.23 -14.47
CA SER A 82 9.07 -6.09 -13.12
C SER A 82 7.87 -5.14 -13.09
N LYS A 83 7.02 -5.26 -12.08
CA LYS A 83 6.17 -4.14 -11.65
C LYS A 83 7.02 -3.31 -10.69
N GLY A 84 6.99 -1.98 -10.83
CA GLY A 84 7.65 -1.11 -9.86
C GLY A 84 7.06 -1.38 -8.48
N LEU A 85 7.91 -1.65 -7.50
CA LEU A 85 7.50 -1.61 -6.10
C LEU A 85 7.59 -0.14 -5.69
N PHE A 86 6.48 0.45 -5.26
CA PHE A 86 6.47 1.82 -4.75
C PHE A 86 7.11 1.96 -3.36
N ASN A 87 7.70 0.88 -2.84
CA ASN A 87 8.26 0.83 -1.49
C ASN A 87 9.36 1.88 -1.27
N ALA A 88 10.22 2.13 -2.26
CA ALA A 88 11.33 3.06 -2.09
C ALA A 88 10.88 4.52 -1.94
N PRO A 89 10.05 5.09 -2.84
CA PRO A 89 9.49 6.44 -2.63
C PRO A 89 8.70 6.57 -1.33
N TRP A 90 7.95 5.54 -0.93
CA TRP A 90 7.22 5.56 0.34
C TRP A 90 8.17 5.61 1.55
N LEU A 91 9.21 4.79 1.56
CA LEU A 91 10.22 4.79 2.64
C LEU A 91 10.97 6.12 2.70
N GLU A 92 11.30 6.71 1.55
CA GLU A 92 11.93 8.02 1.45
C GLU A 92 11.06 9.12 2.06
N GLY A 93 9.74 9.08 1.83
CA GLY A 93 8.78 10.02 2.45
C GLY A 93 8.54 9.79 3.94
N LEU A 94 8.56 8.52 4.40
CA LEU A 94 8.26 8.19 5.80
C LEU A 94 9.45 8.39 6.75
N ARG A 95 10.69 8.22 6.28
CA ARG A 95 11.89 8.34 7.15
C ARG A 95 12.04 9.72 7.80
N PRO A 96 11.87 10.86 7.10
CA PRO A 96 11.89 12.17 7.73
C PRO A 96 10.83 12.30 8.81
N LEU A 97 9.59 11.90 8.51
CA LEU A 97 8.48 11.94 9.47
C LEU A 97 8.77 11.08 10.71
N ALA A 98 9.38 9.90 10.52
CA ALA A 98 9.75 9.05 11.64
C ALA A 98 10.81 9.71 12.55
N ARG A 99 11.79 10.40 11.97
CA ARG A 99 12.80 11.17 12.72
C ARG A 99 12.18 12.36 13.46
N ASP A 100 11.21 13.03 12.86
CA ASP A 100 10.50 14.14 13.50
C ASP A 100 9.64 13.65 14.67
N LEU A 101 8.98 12.49 14.52
CA LEU A 101 8.24 11.84 15.60
C LEU A 101 9.17 11.35 16.72
N LEU A 102 10.38 10.87 16.41
CA LEU A 102 11.39 10.49 17.42
C LEU A 102 11.86 11.68 18.26
N LYS A 103 11.95 12.87 17.67
CA LYS A 103 12.34 14.11 18.37
C LYS A 103 11.20 14.71 19.18
N ALA A 104 9.97 14.24 18.98
CA ALA A 104 8.82 14.80 19.66
C ALA A 104 8.82 14.44 21.14
N ARG A 105 8.60 15.45 21.99
CA ARG A 105 8.54 15.27 23.44
C ARG A 105 7.36 14.38 23.86
N GLN A 106 6.24 14.52 23.17
CA GLN A 106 4.98 13.84 23.45
C GLN A 106 4.44 13.18 22.19
N LEU A 107 3.82 12.01 22.37
CA LEU A 107 3.11 11.28 21.33
C LEU A 107 1.66 11.13 21.81
N GLU A 108 0.71 11.79 21.15
CA GLU A 108 -0.69 11.84 21.56
C GLU A 108 -1.29 10.45 21.80
N LEU A 109 -0.96 9.51 20.91
CA LEU A 109 -1.44 8.13 21.03
C LEU A 109 -0.85 7.37 22.23
N VAL A 110 0.36 7.74 22.66
CA VAL A 110 0.98 7.20 23.87
C VAL A 110 0.38 7.85 25.11
N GLU A 111 0.22 9.18 25.12
CA GLU A 111 -0.34 9.90 26.27
C GLU A 111 -1.80 9.48 26.55
N ARG A 112 -2.54 9.06 25.52
CA ARG A 112 -3.90 8.54 25.64
C ARG A 112 -3.97 7.04 25.97
N GLY A 113 -2.83 6.37 26.11
CA GLY A 113 -2.74 4.96 26.49
C GLY A 113 -3.09 3.96 25.38
N PHE A 114 -3.17 4.39 24.12
CA PHE A 114 -3.43 3.48 22.99
C PHE A 114 -2.19 2.70 22.55
N LEU A 115 -1.00 3.24 22.81
CA LEU A 115 0.27 2.68 22.35
C LEU A 115 1.31 2.60 23.48
N ASP A 116 2.12 1.55 23.46
CA ASP A 116 3.33 1.46 24.27
C ASP A 116 4.45 2.34 23.69
N ARG A 117 4.99 3.24 24.52
CA ARG A 117 6.02 4.20 24.11
C ARG A 117 7.27 3.49 23.59
N THR A 118 7.75 2.49 24.31
CA THR A 118 9.00 1.78 24.00
C THR A 118 8.90 1.06 22.66
N SER A 119 7.78 0.37 22.42
CA SER A 119 7.50 -0.33 21.17
C SER A 119 7.47 0.63 19.98
N VAL A 120 6.79 1.77 20.10
CA VAL A 120 6.69 2.75 19.01
C VAL A 120 8.04 3.38 18.69
N LEU A 121 8.79 3.84 19.71
CA LEU A 121 10.10 4.45 19.51
C LEU A 121 11.07 3.48 18.83
N SER A 122 11.15 2.23 19.31
CA SER A 122 11.99 1.20 18.68
C SER A 122 11.64 0.97 17.21
N ARG A 123 10.34 1.00 16.87
CA ARG A 123 9.90 0.83 15.48
C ARG A 123 10.21 2.04 14.60
N LEU A 124 10.12 3.26 15.13
CA LEU A 124 10.51 4.49 14.42
C LEU A 124 12.02 4.55 14.17
N GLU A 125 12.83 4.09 15.12
CA GLU A 125 14.29 3.95 14.94
C GLU A 125 14.62 2.93 13.85
N ARG A 126 13.99 1.74 13.91
CA ARG A 126 14.13 0.71 12.88
C ARG A 126 13.74 1.22 11.49
N LEU A 127 12.63 1.96 11.37
CA LEU A 127 12.22 2.61 10.12
C LEU A 127 13.28 3.61 9.62
N SER A 128 13.81 4.44 10.52
CA SER A 128 14.84 5.43 10.21
C SER A 128 16.14 4.80 9.71
N ALA A 129 16.47 3.60 10.21
CA ALA A 129 17.59 2.77 9.77
C ALA A 129 17.28 1.87 8.55
N GLY A 130 16.05 1.86 8.05
CA GLY A 130 15.63 1.02 6.93
C GLY A 130 15.47 -0.47 7.27
N LEU A 131 15.29 -0.78 8.55
CA LEU A 131 15.04 -2.13 9.06
C LEU A 131 13.54 -2.46 9.05
N ASP A 132 13.21 -3.75 9.02
CA ASP A 132 11.81 -4.18 9.15
C ASP A 132 11.23 -3.74 10.49
N CYS A 133 10.02 -3.21 10.46
CA CYS A 133 9.34 -2.58 11.59
C CYS A 133 7.81 -2.76 11.55
N ASN A 134 7.32 -3.73 10.74
CA ASN A 134 5.91 -3.85 10.39
C ASN A 134 5.37 -2.51 9.85
N LEU A 135 5.94 -2.09 8.71
CA LEU A 135 5.72 -0.79 8.08
C LEU A 135 4.24 -0.43 7.87
N PRO A 136 3.35 -1.32 7.38
CA PRO A 136 1.96 -0.95 7.13
C PRO A 136 1.23 -0.47 8.39
N GLN A 137 1.44 -1.14 9.53
CA GLN A 137 0.82 -0.74 10.79
C GLN A 137 1.50 0.52 11.35
N LEU A 138 2.84 0.61 11.29
CA LEU A 138 3.55 1.80 11.77
C LEU A 138 3.14 3.05 10.98
N GLN A 139 2.94 2.92 9.67
CA GLN A 139 2.44 3.98 8.82
C GLN A 139 1.06 4.49 9.30
N GLN A 140 0.13 3.60 9.64
CA GLN A 140 -1.18 4.01 10.17
C GLN A 140 -1.05 4.76 11.50
N ILE A 141 -0.16 4.29 12.40
CA ILE A 141 0.14 4.96 13.66
C ILE A 141 0.69 6.37 13.41
N MET A 142 1.69 6.50 12.53
CA MET A 142 2.32 7.78 12.19
C MET A 142 1.31 8.77 11.59
N LEU A 143 0.45 8.30 10.66
CA LEU A 143 -0.57 9.14 10.05
C LEU A 143 -1.58 9.64 11.08
N LEU A 144 -2.05 8.77 11.97
CA LEU A 144 -2.99 9.15 13.02
C LEU A 144 -2.36 10.13 14.01
N GLU A 145 -1.11 9.89 14.42
CA GLU A 145 -0.35 10.78 15.30
C GLU A 145 -0.19 12.18 14.69
N LEU A 146 0.23 12.26 13.42
CA LEU A 146 0.36 13.53 12.70
C LEU A 146 -0.98 14.25 12.53
N TRP A 147 -2.06 13.51 12.25
CA TRP A 147 -3.40 14.08 12.17
C TRP A 147 -3.86 14.65 13.51
N LEU A 148 -3.64 13.94 14.62
CA LEU A 148 -3.95 14.43 15.96
C LEU A 148 -3.19 15.73 16.24
N ARG A 149 -1.87 15.73 16.04
CA ARG A 149 -1.03 16.93 16.25
C ARG A 149 -1.55 18.13 15.48
N ASN A 150 -1.81 17.98 14.18
CA ASN A 150 -2.32 19.07 13.35
C ASN A 150 -3.69 19.56 13.83
N ARG A 151 -4.60 18.64 14.19
CA ARG A 151 -5.93 19.01 14.68
C ARG A 151 -5.89 19.78 15.99
N TRP A 152 -4.99 19.44 16.91
CA TRP A 152 -4.86 20.12 18.18
C TRP A 152 -4.12 21.46 18.05
N GLN A 153 -3.08 21.53 17.23
CA GLN A 153 -2.38 22.80 16.92
C GLN A 153 -3.35 23.86 16.40
N SER A 154 -4.25 23.49 15.47
CA SER A 154 -5.25 24.42 14.93
C SER A 154 -6.31 24.87 15.95
N ARG A 155 -6.55 24.10 17.02
CA ARG A 155 -7.49 24.49 18.09
C ARG A 155 -6.86 25.46 19.08
N SER A 156 -5.56 25.32 19.36
CA SER A 156 -4.80 26.27 20.19
C SER A 156 -4.78 27.65 19.55
N ASP A 157 -4.44 27.71 18.26
CA ASP A 157 -4.36 28.97 17.50
C ASP A 157 -5.74 29.65 17.31
N GLY A 158 -6.81 28.86 17.23
CA GLY A 158 -8.19 29.37 17.13
C GLY A 158 -8.72 29.94 18.45
N ALA A 159 -8.34 29.35 19.59
CA ALA A 159 -8.73 29.82 20.91
C ALA A 159 -8.01 31.13 21.29
N GLU A 160 -6.73 31.29 20.91
CA GLU A 160 -5.98 32.54 21.11
C GLU A 160 -6.52 33.70 20.25
N ARG A 161 -7.02 33.42 19.04
CA ARG A 161 -7.61 34.44 18.16
C ARG A 161 -9.03 34.89 18.56
N GLN A 162 -9.74 34.13 19.38
CA GLN A 162 -11.06 34.49 19.90
C GLN A 162 -11.01 35.21 21.25
N ALA A 163 -9.83 35.22 21.89
CA ALA A 163 -9.58 35.90 23.17
C ALA A 163 -8.90 37.28 23.02
N ALA A 164 -8.64 37.72 21.78
CA ALA A 164 -8.10 39.03 21.42
C ALA A 164 -9.17 39.85 20.69
#